data_AF-A0A892IG96-F1
#
_entry.id   AF-A0A892IG96-F1
#
_cell.length_a   1.000
_cell.length_b   1.000
_cell.length_c   1.000
_cell.angle_alpha   90.00
_cell.angle_beta   90.00
_cell.angle_gamma   90.00
#
_symmetry.space_group_name_H-M   'P 1'
#
loop_
_entity.id
_entity.type
_entity.pdbx_description
1 polymer ?
#
loop_
_entity_poly.entity_id
_entity_poly.type
_entity_poly.pdbx_seq_one_letter_code
_entity_poly.pdbx_strand_id
1 'polypeptide(L)'
;MTVGPDRAQRVAELEHALANGFPSQSTVVVHADDASGALTIQVSWVREPTDESAREWRCAVDLRFAPDVIDRYAALDTADRLRMRTHLCDIARRAIDERKPRVEDAAIDCSVALDVTAAEVDTALRLP
;
A
#
# COMPACT_ATOMS: atom_id res chain seq x y z
N MET A 1 -20.84 -2.27 -16.66
CA MET A 1 -19.72 -1.38 -16.28
C MET A 1 -18.43 -2.07 -16.68
N THR A 2 -17.85 -1.69 -17.82
CA THR A 2 -16.55 -2.20 -18.25
C THR A 2 -15.49 -1.44 -17.47
N VAL A 3 -14.77 -2.12 -16.57
CA VAL A 3 -13.47 -1.67 -16.12
C VAL A 3 -12.67 -1.41 -17.39
N GLY A 4 -12.38 -0.14 -17.70
CA GLY A 4 -11.59 0.19 -18.89
C GLY A 4 -10.23 -0.49 -18.77
N PRO A 5 -9.64 -1.00 -19.88
CA PRO A 5 -8.35 -1.69 -19.85
C PRO A 5 -7.24 -0.89 -19.15
N ASP A 6 -7.38 0.44 -19.10
CA ASP A 6 -6.47 1.35 -18.39
C ASP A 6 -6.54 1.21 -16.86
N ARG A 7 -7.74 1.13 -16.26
CA ARG A 7 -7.87 1.02 -14.79
C ARG A 7 -7.26 -0.28 -14.26
N ALA A 8 -7.60 -1.41 -14.88
CA ALA A 8 -7.07 -2.71 -14.48
C ALA A 8 -5.53 -2.75 -14.60
N GLN A 9 -4.99 -2.14 -15.67
CA GLN A 9 -3.54 -2.00 -15.84
C GLN A 9 -2.91 -1.12 -14.74
N ARG A 10 -3.56 -0.01 -14.37
CA ARG A 10 -3.08 0.87 -13.30
C ARG A 10 -3.11 0.19 -11.93
N VAL A 11 -4.14 -0.60 -11.62
CA VAL A 11 -4.21 -1.38 -10.38
C VAL A 11 -3.07 -2.40 -10.33
N ALA A 12 -2.88 -3.19 -11.38
CA ALA A 12 -1.79 -4.17 -11.45
C ALA A 12 -0.40 -3.52 -11.30
N GLU A 13 -0.23 -2.30 -11.83
CA GLU A 13 1.00 -1.52 -11.67
C GLU A 13 1.25 -1.11 -10.21
N LEU A 14 0.21 -0.71 -9.48
CA LEU A 14 0.29 -0.39 -8.04
C LEU A 14 0.56 -1.64 -7.22
N GLU A 15 -0.13 -2.75 -7.49
CA GLU A 15 0.09 -4.03 -6.82
C GLU A 15 1.53 -4.51 -6.97
N HIS A 16 2.07 -4.45 -8.19
CA HIS A 16 3.45 -4.85 -8.45
C HIS A 16 4.45 -3.97 -7.70
N ALA A 17 4.23 -2.66 -7.66
CA ALA A 17 5.10 -1.74 -6.93
C ALA A 17 5.08 -1.99 -5.43
N LEU A 18 3.90 -2.26 -4.87
CA LEU A 18 3.73 -2.59 -3.46
C LEU A 18 4.36 -3.95 -3.12
N ALA A 19 4.18 -4.97 -3.96
CA ALA A 19 4.84 -6.26 -3.78
C ALA A 19 6.38 -6.11 -3.71
N ASN A 20 6.96 -5.25 -4.56
CA ASN A 20 8.39 -4.96 -4.57
C ASN A 20 8.83 -4.07 -3.39
N GLY A 21 7.95 -3.21 -2.87
CA GLY A 21 8.22 -2.32 -1.74
C GLY A 21 8.32 -3.04 -0.39
N PHE A 22 7.73 -4.24 -0.29
CA PHE A 22 7.76 -5.08 0.91
C PHE A 22 8.39 -6.45 0.58
N PRO A 23 9.72 -6.54 0.35
CA PRO A 23 10.37 -7.77 -0.08
C PRO A 23 10.51 -8.75 1.10
N SER A 24 9.45 -9.49 1.38
CA SER A 24 9.46 -10.72 2.16
C SER A 24 9.01 -11.86 1.24
N GLN A 25 9.55 -13.07 1.41
CA GLN A 25 9.07 -14.24 0.64
C GLN A 25 7.59 -14.58 0.92
N SER A 26 7.03 -13.99 1.99
CA SER A 26 5.64 -14.17 2.38
C SER A 26 4.73 -13.01 1.96
N THR A 27 5.20 -12.10 1.10
CA THR A 27 4.40 -10.93 0.71
C THR A 27 3.24 -11.33 -0.19
N VAL A 28 2.03 -11.02 0.27
CA VAL A 28 0.78 -11.23 -0.44
C VAL A 28 0.12 -9.88 -0.66
N VAL A 29 -0.20 -9.58 -1.92
CA VAL A 29 -0.96 -8.39 -2.31
C VAL A 29 -2.30 -8.83 -2.84
N VAL A 30 -3.38 -8.26 -2.30
CA VAL A 30 -4.75 -8.49 -2.77
C VAL A 30 -5.45 -7.16 -2.93
N HIS A 31 -6.32 -7.03 -3.92
CA HIS A 31 -7.18 -5.87 -4.09
C HIS A 31 -8.66 -6.23 -4.04
N ALA A 32 -9.46 -5.27 -3.63
CA ALA A 32 -10.91 -5.32 -3.71
C ALA A 32 -11.44 -3.97 -4.18
N ASP A 33 -12.33 -4.01 -5.17
CA ASP A 33 -13.13 -2.87 -5.58
C ASP A 33 -14.48 -2.91 -4.85
N ASP A 34 -15.00 -1.74 -4.49
CA ASP A 34 -16.38 -1.63 -4.01
C ASP A 34 -17.32 -1.02 -5.07
N ALA A 35 -18.62 -1.04 -4.77
CA ALA A 35 -19.65 -0.52 -5.67
C ALA A 35 -19.58 1.01 -5.86
N SER A 36 -18.85 1.73 -5.00
CA SER A 36 -18.64 3.18 -5.10
C SER A 36 -17.46 3.56 -6.00
N GLY A 37 -16.69 2.56 -6.45
CA GLY A 37 -15.47 2.77 -7.24
C GLY A 37 -14.22 2.97 -6.38
N ALA A 38 -14.35 2.90 -5.05
CA ALA A 38 -13.19 2.88 -4.16
C ALA A 38 -12.45 1.55 -4.31
N LEU A 39 -11.13 1.64 -4.20
CA LEU A 39 -10.22 0.49 -4.30
C LEU A 39 -9.53 0.33 -2.95
N THR A 40 -9.48 -0.89 -2.43
CA THR A 40 -8.58 -1.24 -1.34
C THR A 40 -7.52 -2.17 -1.88
N ILE A 41 -6.24 -1.84 -1.68
CA ILE A 41 -5.12 -2.77 -1.88
C ILE A 41 -4.57 -3.12 -0.51
N GLN A 42 -4.70 -4.38 -0.12
CA GLN A 42 -4.09 -4.91 1.09
C GLN A 42 -2.76 -5.58 0.74
N VAL A 43 -1.71 -5.20 1.46
CA VAL A 43 -0.39 -5.81 1.39
C VAL A 43 -0.12 -6.46 2.72
N SER A 44 0.19 -7.75 2.74
CA SER A 44 0.50 -8.49 3.97
C SER A 44 1.80 -9.26 3.84
N TRP A 45 2.58 -9.34 4.90
CA TRP A 45 3.86 -10.03 4.91
C TRP A 45 4.23 -10.51 6.30
N VAL A 46 5.19 -11.43 6.37
CA VAL A 46 5.85 -11.80 7.62
C VAL A 46 7.09 -10.92 7.77
N ARG A 47 7.17 -10.15 8.86
CA ARG A 47 8.36 -9.41 9.25
C ARG A 47 9.29 -10.37 9.98
N GLU A 48 10.49 -10.53 9.43
CA GLU A 48 11.54 -11.32 10.07
C GLU A 48 11.98 -10.62 11.38
N PRO A 49 12.10 -11.37 12.48
CA PRO A 49 12.60 -10.84 13.72
C PRO A 49 14.06 -10.36 13.57
N THR A 50 14.38 -9.19 14.10
CA THR A 50 15.76 -8.67 14.14
C THR A 50 16.61 -9.30 15.26
N ASP A 51 16.01 -10.14 16.11
CA ASP A 51 16.62 -10.81 17.25
C ASP A 51 16.26 -12.31 17.18
N GLU A 52 17.22 -13.22 17.41
CA GLU A 52 17.01 -14.68 17.34
C GLU A 52 15.93 -15.17 18.33
N SER A 53 15.61 -14.39 19.36
CA SER A 53 14.56 -14.68 20.34
C SER A 53 13.19 -14.07 20.00
N ALA A 54 13.10 -13.22 18.98
CA ALA A 54 11.86 -12.55 18.63
C ALA A 54 10.96 -13.45 17.76
N ARG A 55 9.64 -13.39 18.03
CA ARG A 55 8.62 -14.10 17.25
C ARG A 55 8.54 -13.53 15.83
N GLU A 56 7.98 -14.29 14.90
CA GLU A 56 7.54 -13.79 13.59
C GLU A 56 6.26 -12.95 13.72
N TRP A 57 6.16 -11.88 12.93
CA TRP A 57 5.05 -10.92 13.00
C TRP A 57 4.37 -10.84 11.65
N ARG A 58 3.07 -11.13 11.61
CA ARG A 58 2.28 -10.93 10.40
C ARG A 58 1.82 -9.48 10.37
N CYS A 59 2.35 -8.73 9.42
CA CYS A 59 2.00 -7.34 9.20
C CYS A 59 1.08 -7.20 8.00
N ALA A 60 0.23 -6.18 8.03
CA ALA A 60 -0.64 -5.84 6.91
C ALA A 60 -0.81 -4.33 6.77
N VAL A 61 -0.91 -3.84 5.54
CA VAL A 61 -1.29 -2.45 5.25
C VAL A 61 -2.47 -2.47 4.29
N ASP A 62 -3.56 -1.82 4.67
CA ASP A 62 -4.72 -1.57 3.82
C ASP A 62 -4.61 -0.16 3.24
N LEU A 63 -4.31 -0.04 1.95
CA LEU A 63 -4.35 1.23 1.22
C LEU A 63 -5.74 1.42 0.62
N ARG A 64 -6.50 2.37 1.15
CA ARG A 64 -7.88 2.68 0.76
C ARG A 64 -7.90 3.89 -0.15
N PHE A 65 -8.00 3.65 -1.45
CA PHE A 65 -8.02 4.69 -2.47
C PHE A 65 -9.42 5.27 -2.60
N ALA A 66 -9.52 6.58 -2.48
CA ALA A 66 -10.75 7.30 -2.84
C ALA A 66 -11.08 7.07 -4.33
N PRO A 67 -12.37 7.08 -4.72
CA PRO A 67 -12.82 6.64 -6.05
C PRO A 67 -12.12 7.34 -7.23
N ASP A 68 -11.75 8.62 -7.09
CA ASP A 68 -11.14 9.42 -8.15
C ASP A 68 -9.61 9.27 -8.24
N VAL A 69 -8.97 8.65 -7.26
CA VAL A 69 -7.50 8.60 -7.17
C VAL A 69 -6.90 7.72 -8.27
N ILE A 70 -7.54 6.61 -8.61
CA ILE A 70 -7.04 5.71 -9.65
C ILE A 70 -7.14 6.36 -11.04
N ASP A 71 -8.22 7.12 -11.28
CA ASP A 71 -8.37 7.88 -12.53
C ASP A 71 -7.33 9.00 -12.64
N ARG A 72 -7.05 9.71 -11.54
CA ARG A 72 -5.96 10.70 -11.50
C ARG A 72 -4.60 10.06 -11.74
N TYR A 73 -4.33 8.94 -11.08
CA TYR A 73 -3.09 8.18 -11.26
C TYR A 73 -2.92 7.71 -12.71
N ALA A 74 -4.02 7.30 -13.36
CA ALA A 74 -4.02 6.91 -14.75
C ALA A 74 -3.61 8.05 -15.70
N ALA A 75 -4.06 9.27 -15.41
CA ALA A 75 -3.78 10.46 -16.20
C ALA A 75 -2.34 10.99 -16.05
N LEU A 76 -1.58 10.54 -15.06
CA LEU A 76 -0.18 10.94 -14.85
C LEU A 76 0.74 10.43 -15.97
N ASP A 77 1.88 11.08 -16.15
CA ASP A 77 2.94 10.52 -16.98
C ASP A 77 3.71 9.41 -16.24
N THR A 78 4.67 8.77 -16.93
CA THR A 78 5.44 7.67 -16.35
C THR A 78 6.32 8.10 -15.17
N ALA A 79 6.85 9.31 -15.18
CA ALA A 79 7.72 9.81 -14.11
C ALA A 79 6.90 10.10 -12.85
N ASP A 80 5.74 10.74 -13.01
CA ASP A 80 4.84 11.06 -11.92
C ASP A 80 4.17 9.82 -11.32
N ARG A 81 3.82 8.82 -12.14
CA ARG A 81 3.40 7.51 -11.63
C ARG A 81 4.50 6.83 -10.82
N LEU A 82 5.77 6.96 -11.22
CA LEU A 82 6.89 6.44 -10.44
C LEU A 82 6.98 7.14 -9.08
N ARG A 83 6.93 8.48 -9.03
CA ARG A 83 6.91 9.24 -7.76
C ARG A 83 5.78 8.78 -6.85
N MET A 84 4.57 8.63 -7.39
CA MET A 84 3.41 8.18 -6.62
C MET A 84 3.60 6.78 -6.04
N ARG A 85 4.11 5.82 -6.82
CA ARG A 85 4.41 4.47 -6.32
C ARG A 85 5.46 4.48 -5.22
N THR A 86 6.52 5.26 -5.38
CA THR A 86 7.56 5.41 -4.35
C THR A 86 6.97 6.01 -3.07
N HIS A 87 6.19 7.08 -3.19
CA HIS A 87 5.51 7.72 -2.05
C HIS A 87 4.59 6.75 -1.32
N LEU A 88 3.77 5.98 -2.04
CA LEU A 88 2.88 4.98 -1.45
C LEU A 88 3.64 3.91 -0.65
N CYS A 89 4.74 3.38 -1.20
CA CYS A 89 5.59 2.44 -0.49
C CYS A 89 6.21 3.05 0.77
N ASP A 90 6.65 4.31 0.70
CA ASP A 90 7.27 5.01 1.82
C ASP A 90 6.27 5.29 2.95
N ILE A 91 5.08 5.80 2.65
CA ILE A 91 4.05 6.05 3.68
C ILE A 91 3.57 4.74 4.32
N ALA A 92 3.41 3.68 3.52
CA ALA A 92 2.97 2.38 4.00
C ALA A 92 4.02 1.75 4.94
N ARG A 93 5.30 1.82 4.56
CA ARG A 93 6.41 1.36 5.42
C ARG A 93 6.49 2.17 6.71
N ARG A 94 6.43 3.49 6.61
CA ARG A 94 6.50 4.38 7.77
C ARG A 94 5.35 4.12 8.75
N ALA A 95 4.12 3.94 8.26
CA ALA A 95 2.97 3.66 9.09
C ALA A 95 3.12 2.37 9.91
N ILE A 96 3.73 1.33 9.33
CA ILE A 96 4.04 0.08 10.06
C ILE A 96 5.19 0.26 11.05
N ASP A 97 6.24 1.00 10.68
CA ASP A 97 7.37 1.24 11.59
C ASP A 97 6.96 2.10 12.79
N GLU A 98 6.03 3.04 12.63
CA GLU A 98 5.43 3.82 13.71
C GLU A 98 4.57 2.95 14.64
N ARG A 99 3.97 1.86 14.13
CA ARG A 99 3.18 0.89 14.90
C ARG A 99 4.02 -0.04 15.79
N LYS A 100 5.24 0.39 16.17
CA LYS A 100 6.20 -0.33 17.00
C LYS A 100 5.48 -1.19 18.03
N PRO A 101 5.60 -2.50 17.91
CA PRO A 101 4.89 -3.35 18.81
C PRO A 101 5.30 -3.23 20.25
N ARG A 102 4.32 -3.13 21.13
CA ARG A 102 4.56 -3.30 22.56
C ARG A 102 4.53 -4.80 22.86
N VAL A 103 5.64 -5.31 23.37
CA VAL A 103 5.87 -6.74 23.69
C VAL A 103 4.85 -7.28 24.72
N GLU A 104 4.10 -6.40 25.38
CA GLU A 104 3.16 -6.73 26.46
C GLU A 104 1.75 -7.14 25.98
N ASP A 105 1.39 -6.90 24.70
CA ASP A 105 0.05 -7.24 24.20
C ASP A 105 0.02 -8.65 23.59
N ALA A 106 -0.79 -9.53 24.18
CA ALA A 106 -0.97 -10.92 23.75
C ALA A 106 -1.52 -11.08 22.32
N ALA A 107 -1.99 -9.98 21.71
CA ALA A 107 -2.36 -9.87 20.31
C ALA A 107 -1.61 -8.68 19.70
N ILE A 108 -0.40 -8.98 19.26
CA ILE A 108 0.42 -8.12 18.42
C ILE A 108 -0.36 -7.82 17.12
N ASP A 109 -0.92 -6.62 17.00
CA ASP A 109 -1.61 -6.18 15.79
C ASP A 109 -0.66 -5.32 14.94
N CYS A 110 0.04 -5.96 13.99
CA CYS A 110 0.89 -5.28 13.02
C CYS A 110 0.13 -4.91 11.72
N SER A 111 -1.15 -4.54 11.82
CA SER A 111 -1.94 -4.09 10.66
C SER A 111 -2.12 -2.57 10.64
N VAL A 112 -2.24 -1.87 9.51
CA VAL A 112 -2.63 -0.44 9.51
C VAL A 112 -3.45 -0.12 8.27
N ALA A 113 -4.43 0.76 8.41
CA ALA A 113 -5.17 1.28 7.27
C ALA A 113 -4.74 2.73 6.98
N LEU A 114 -4.53 3.03 5.69
CA LEU A 114 -4.15 4.34 5.19
C LEU A 114 -5.12 4.76 4.09
N ASP A 115 -5.73 5.92 4.26
CA ASP A 115 -6.61 6.50 3.24
C ASP A 115 -5.76 7.26 2.21
N VAL A 116 -5.78 6.80 0.97
CA VAL A 116 -5.12 7.45 -0.17
C VAL A 116 -6.14 8.38 -0.83
N THR A 117 -5.94 9.68 -0.63
CA THR A 117 -6.84 10.72 -1.15
C THR A 117 -6.16 11.50 -2.28
N ALA A 118 -6.91 12.39 -2.93
CA ALA A 118 -6.36 13.37 -3.85
C ALA A 118 -5.17 14.16 -3.28
N ALA A 119 -5.19 14.48 -1.98
CA ALA A 119 -4.11 15.24 -1.34
C ALA A 119 -2.80 14.42 -1.26
N GLU A 120 -2.88 13.10 -1.18
CA GLU A 120 -1.71 12.22 -1.24
C GLU A 120 -1.08 12.22 -2.63
N VAL A 121 -1.90 12.27 -3.68
CA VAL A 121 -1.41 12.44 -5.06
C VAL A 121 -0.67 13.78 -5.18
N ASP A 122 -1.30 14.89 -4.77
CA ASP A 122 -0.68 16.21 -4.84
C ASP A 122 0.61 16.30 -4.01
N THR A 123 0.70 15.56 -2.91
CA THR A 123 1.90 15.48 -2.07
C THR A 123 3.01 14.71 -2.78
N ALA A 124 2.70 13.54 -3.35
CA ALA A 124 3.67 12.75 -4.09
C ALA A 124 4.26 13.51 -5.29
N LEU A 125 3.44 14.28 -6.01
CA LEU A 125 3.87 15.08 -7.16
C LEU A 125 4.76 16.28 -6.78
N ARG A 126 4.76 16.70 -5.51
CA ARG A 126 5.64 17.76 -4.99
C ARG A 126 6.97 17.23 -4.49
N LEU A 127 7.15 15.91 -4.39
CA LEU A 127 8.42 15.31 -4.00
C LEU A 127 9.44 15.45 -5.15
N PRO A 128 10.71 15.78 -4.82
CA PRO A 128 11.75 16.06 -5.80
C PRO A 128 12.07 14.87 -6.72
#